data_AF-A0A354X0K3-F1
#
_entry.id   AF-A0A354X0K3-F1
#
_cell.length_a   1.000
_cell.length_b   1.000
_cell.length_c   1.000
_cell.angle_alpha   90.00
_cell.angle_beta   90.00
_cell.angle_gamma   90.00
#
_symmetry.space_group_name_H-M   'P 1'
#
loop_
_entity.id
_entity.type
_entity.pdbx_description
1 polymer ?
#
loop_
_entity_poly.entity_id
_entity_poly.type
_entity_poly.pdbx_seq_one_letter_code
_entity_poly.pdbx_strand_id
1 'polypeptide(L)'
;YSDIPLAGAMRDEWGFPPSFPADRMTSGKHFWYSQHYAAAYAEKTGGRELLKDCLLMYAGIQGKERERNLAINHYMELNWQQNKILEDDFYQTVKEVFGVNAAVVTHPTWYPYPNRMESKKNGLFWWVAKRDWAQTDEITPFGVRTALSKKWNSPIWYNQYYSTDRINYVDEIWSSALAGGRINYHPLYPSKIKRLEKHRQLFADKLMQAESKVRLLNFISKSPIDCPVAVIFGHAATMNRTIPTFEDVGMELVNRLWQMGIFTDLIPSSEIESGSLYIDEKGWIRYGAQRYAAVILYNPEFEKISTANFFNSASQGQSKLFRVGDWTMDFDGNYFDGNTALPKQMTVGKSADTLCPAIKKQLRKQKIDLQTPATRTIMEFGHISNAPPVQGIARLIDGTLIQVAKKDNPAGEVIRSSKKIGKHTVTFDAVGIAAIRLDKNGQVETLAAGGLKYFKTGDFVIDLKQRIDLAFWKNEEGEIEGIIQGSECEIPEQLLAITNNWRLLKNPVPLEE
;
A
#
# COMPACT_ATOMS: atom_id res chain seq x y z
N TYR A 1 33.28 -0.17 3.78
CA TYR A 1 32.02 -0.89 3.47
C TYR A 1 31.65 -0.77 2.00
N SER A 2 31.93 0.35 1.33
CA SER A 2 31.72 0.56 -0.12
C SER A 2 32.35 -0.50 -1.02
N ASP A 3 33.45 -1.12 -0.59
CA ASP A 3 34.16 -2.13 -1.39
C ASP A 3 33.47 -3.51 -1.38
N ILE A 4 32.39 -3.67 -0.60
CA ILE A 4 31.59 -4.89 -0.57
C ILE A 4 30.46 -4.73 -1.60
N PRO A 5 30.31 -5.64 -2.58
CA PRO A 5 29.31 -5.54 -3.66
C PRO A 5 27.90 -5.90 -3.17
N LEU A 6 27.42 -5.20 -2.14
CA LEU A 6 26.04 -5.35 -1.66
C LEU A 6 25.09 -4.63 -2.62
N ALA A 7 23.98 -5.30 -2.96
CA ALA A 7 22.92 -4.71 -3.78
C ALA A 7 22.07 -3.66 -3.02
N GLY A 8 22.29 -3.51 -1.70
CA GLY A 8 21.45 -2.71 -0.84
C GLY A 8 21.66 -2.99 0.65
N ALA A 9 20.81 -2.38 1.47
CA ALA A 9 20.73 -2.63 2.90
C ALA A 9 19.27 -2.80 3.34
N MET A 10 19.08 -3.52 4.45
CA MET A 10 17.77 -3.74 5.02
C MET A 10 17.68 -3.26 6.48
N ARG A 11 16.55 -2.66 6.85
CA ARG A 11 16.18 -2.36 8.25
C ARG A 11 14.76 -2.81 8.54
N ASP A 12 14.61 -3.58 9.60
CA ASP A 12 13.39 -4.30 9.98
C ASP A 12 12.83 -3.77 11.30
N GLU A 13 11.52 -3.51 11.35
CA GLU A 13 10.71 -3.29 12.58
C GLU A 13 11.27 -2.26 13.59
N TRP A 14 11.88 -1.18 13.10
CA TRP A 14 12.48 -0.17 13.96
C TRP A 14 11.45 0.59 14.81
N GLY A 15 11.89 1.05 15.98
CA GLY A 15 11.13 1.85 16.94
C GLY A 15 11.60 1.59 18.37
N PHE A 16 11.03 2.27 19.34
CA PHE A 16 11.48 2.17 20.73
C PHE A 16 11.37 0.75 21.29
N PRO A 17 12.34 0.31 22.12
CA PRO A 17 12.41 -1.09 22.56
C PRO A 17 11.11 -1.51 23.24
N PRO A 18 10.56 -2.68 22.87
CA PRO A 18 9.30 -3.12 23.44
C PRO A 18 9.47 -3.43 24.92
N SER A 19 8.46 -3.09 25.71
CA SER A 19 8.33 -3.65 27.05
C SER A 19 7.74 -5.05 26.92
N PHE A 20 8.47 -6.07 27.40
CA PHE A 20 7.96 -7.43 27.45
C PHE A 20 7.28 -7.71 28.80
N PRO A 21 6.13 -8.42 28.82
CA PRO A 21 5.34 -8.86 27.66
C PRO A 21 4.61 -7.69 26.95
N ALA A 22 4.31 -7.86 25.65
CA ALA A 22 3.79 -6.81 24.77
C ALA A 22 2.41 -6.26 25.21
N ASP A 23 1.64 -7.03 25.97
CA ASP A 23 0.42 -6.59 26.67
C ASP A 23 0.70 -5.47 27.69
N ARG A 24 1.90 -5.38 28.27
CA ARG A 24 2.26 -4.25 29.12
C ARG A 24 2.37 -2.95 28.31
N MET A 25 2.87 -3.04 27.07
CA MET A 25 2.83 -1.92 26.12
C MET A 25 1.38 -1.51 25.79
N THR A 26 0.45 -2.45 25.57
CA THR A 26 -0.94 -2.13 25.19
C THR A 26 -1.67 -1.30 26.26
N SER A 27 -1.29 -1.42 27.53
CA SER A 27 -1.92 -0.72 28.66
C SER A 27 -1.72 0.81 28.64
N GLY A 28 -0.74 1.31 27.88
CA GLY A 28 -0.44 2.74 27.74
C GLY A 28 0.21 3.36 28.97
N LYS A 29 0.74 2.54 29.86
CA LYS A 29 1.35 2.99 31.10
C LYS A 29 2.87 3.16 30.97
N HIS A 30 3.39 3.01 29.75
CA HIS A 30 4.81 2.91 29.46
C HIS A 30 5.17 4.02 28.49
N PHE A 31 6.24 4.75 28.81
CA PHE A 31 6.78 5.82 27.99
C PHE A 31 8.27 5.60 27.85
N TRP A 32 8.79 5.84 26.66
CA TRP A 32 10.22 5.87 26.45
C TRP A 32 10.79 7.10 27.15
N TYR A 33 11.87 6.89 27.90
CA TYR A 33 12.56 7.95 28.60
C TYR A 33 14.07 7.76 28.45
N SER A 34 14.73 8.84 28.06
CA SER A 34 16.17 9.04 28.19
C SER A 34 16.39 10.53 28.46
N GLN A 35 17.57 10.90 28.98
CA GLN A 35 17.89 12.32 29.18
C GLN A 35 17.84 13.10 27.85
N HIS A 36 18.27 12.48 26.75
CA HIS A 36 18.21 13.09 25.42
C HIS A 36 16.77 13.25 24.90
N TYR A 37 15.90 12.27 25.13
CA TYR A 37 14.49 12.41 24.75
C TYR A 37 13.74 13.43 25.58
N ALA A 38 14.03 13.47 26.90
CA ALA A 38 13.48 14.48 27.78
C ALA A 38 13.90 15.88 27.35
N ALA A 39 15.16 16.06 26.92
CA ALA A 39 15.65 17.32 26.36
C ALA A 39 14.93 17.70 25.06
N ALA A 40 14.80 16.76 24.10
CA ALA A 40 14.06 16.99 22.85
C ALA A 40 12.57 17.30 23.10
N TYR A 41 11.95 16.63 24.07
CA TYR A 41 10.58 16.90 24.50
C TYR A 41 10.45 18.29 25.12
N ALA A 42 11.36 18.67 26.00
CA ALA A 42 11.37 19.99 26.62
C ALA A 42 11.55 21.09 25.56
N GLU A 43 12.49 20.93 24.63
CA GLU A 43 12.68 21.87 23.52
C GLU A 43 11.40 22.05 22.70
N LYS A 44 10.79 20.94 22.26
CA LYS A 44 9.59 20.95 21.43
C LYS A 44 8.37 21.56 22.12
N THR A 45 8.28 21.42 23.43
CA THR A 45 7.11 21.85 24.21
C THR A 45 7.31 23.18 24.94
N GLY A 46 8.42 23.89 24.69
CA GLY A 46 8.71 25.16 25.35
C GLY A 46 9.07 25.03 26.85
N GLY A 47 9.67 23.90 27.23
CA GLY A 47 10.25 23.68 28.56
C GLY A 47 9.49 22.71 29.46
N ARG A 48 8.55 21.90 28.93
CA ARG A 48 7.86 20.90 29.76
C ARG A 48 8.80 19.77 30.18
N GLU A 49 8.58 19.26 31.39
CA GLU A 49 9.36 18.16 31.93
C GLU A 49 8.71 16.81 31.60
N LEU A 50 9.39 16.00 30.78
CA LEU A 50 8.86 14.71 30.32
C LEU A 50 8.47 13.77 31.48
N LEU A 51 9.25 13.70 32.55
CA LEU A 51 8.97 12.76 33.66
C LEU A 51 7.64 13.11 34.36
N LYS A 52 7.40 14.40 34.59
CA LYS A 52 6.14 14.92 35.14
C LYS A 52 4.97 14.65 34.18
N ASP A 53 5.21 14.83 32.88
CA ASP A 53 4.19 14.59 31.88
C ASP A 53 3.88 13.11 31.67
N CYS A 54 4.84 12.19 31.85
CA CYS A 54 4.56 10.76 31.87
C CYS A 54 3.51 10.41 32.93
N LEU A 55 3.58 11.00 34.12
CA LEU A 55 2.57 10.81 35.17
C LEU A 55 1.21 11.40 34.75
N LEU A 56 1.20 12.62 34.20
CA LEU A 56 -0.02 13.28 33.70
C LEU A 56 -0.69 12.47 32.58
N MET A 57 0.10 12.03 31.59
CA MET A 57 -0.37 11.20 30.49
C MET A 57 -0.93 9.87 31.01
N TYR A 58 -0.27 9.24 31.97
CA TYR A 58 -0.69 7.96 32.58
C TYR A 58 -2.00 8.07 33.35
N ALA A 59 -2.01 8.81 34.46
CA ALA A 59 -3.11 8.81 35.42
C ALA A 59 -4.19 9.83 35.06
N GLY A 60 -3.81 10.91 34.37
CA GLY A 60 -4.61 12.13 34.34
C GLY A 60 -4.58 12.85 35.70
N ILE A 61 -4.83 14.15 35.68
CA ILE A 61 -5.00 14.96 36.88
C ILE A 61 -6.28 15.76 36.65
N GLN A 62 -7.21 15.73 37.60
CA GLN A 62 -8.45 16.47 37.52
C GLN A 62 -8.18 17.95 37.29
N GLY A 63 -8.85 18.55 36.29
CA GLY A 63 -8.66 19.94 35.90
C GLY A 63 -7.43 20.20 35.03
N LYS A 64 -6.73 19.14 34.58
CA LYS A 64 -5.59 19.20 33.64
C LYS A 64 -5.81 18.36 32.38
N GLU A 65 -7.07 18.20 31.99
CA GLU A 65 -7.45 17.38 30.83
C GLU A 65 -6.84 17.94 29.54
N ARG A 66 -6.82 19.26 29.38
CA ARG A 66 -6.16 19.93 28.25
C ARG A 66 -4.66 19.64 28.23
N GLU A 67 -3.97 19.85 29.34
CA GLU A 67 -2.53 19.64 29.44
C GLU A 67 -2.16 18.18 29.22
N ARG A 68 -3.06 17.25 29.59
CA ARG A 68 -2.90 15.83 29.28
C ARG A 68 -2.98 15.58 27.78
N ASN A 69 -3.96 16.16 27.08
CA ASN A 69 -4.10 16.02 25.63
C ASN A 69 -2.87 16.57 24.90
N LEU A 70 -2.45 17.79 25.26
CA LEU A 70 -1.22 18.41 24.77
C LEU A 70 -0.01 17.49 24.98
N ALA A 71 0.19 17.00 26.21
CA ALA A 71 1.34 16.17 26.52
C ALA A 71 1.38 14.89 25.67
N ILE A 72 0.23 14.23 25.46
CA ILE A 72 0.12 13.03 24.62
C ILE A 72 0.41 13.37 23.16
N ASN A 73 -0.21 14.41 22.60
CA ASN A 73 -0.05 14.80 21.20
C ASN A 73 1.41 15.11 20.88
N HIS A 74 2.06 15.94 21.70
CA HIS A 74 3.47 16.29 21.52
C HIS A 74 4.42 15.10 21.73
N TYR A 75 4.14 14.23 22.70
CA TYR A 75 4.94 13.02 22.93
C TYR A 75 4.87 12.06 21.73
N MET A 76 3.67 11.82 21.20
CA MET A 76 3.47 10.90 20.06
C MET A 76 4.02 11.49 18.76
N GLU A 77 3.87 12.80 18.53
CA GLU A 77 4.48 13.44 17.37
C GLU A 77 6.01 13.45 17.47
N LEU A 78 6.59 13.64 18.67
CA LEU A 78 8.04 13.51 18.87
C LEU A 78 8.51 12.08 18.56
N ASN A 79 7.78 11.05 19.01
CA ASN A 79 8.08 9.66 18.70
C ASN A 79 8.12 9.42 17.18
N TRP A 80 7.09 9.86 16.48
CA TRP A 80 7.02 9.79 15.01
C TRP A 80 8.19 10.52 14.33
N GLN A 81 8.50 11.76 14.74
CA GLN A 81 9.58 12.58 14.16
C GLN A 81 10.97 11.97 14.38
N GLN A 82 11.25 11.44 15.57
CA GLN A 82 12.56 10.82 15.85
C GLN A 82 12.77 9.57 15.00
N ASN A 83 11.74 8.75 14.80
CA ASN A 83 11.83 7.60 13.91
C ASN A 83 11.99 8.03 12.44
N LYS A 84 11.32 9.11 12.00
CA LYS A 84 11.55 9.68 10.67
C LYS A 84 13.01 10.07 10.45
N ILE A 85 13.61 10.82 11.38
CA ILE A 85 15.01 11.27 11.27
C ILE A 85 15.95 10.08 11.12
N LEU A 86 15.73 9.02 11.91
CA LEU A 86 16.55 7.81 11.84
C LEU A 86 16.37 7.02 10.54
N GLU A 87 15.18 7.01 9.95
CA GLU A 87 14.93 6.35 8.66
C GLU A 87 15.53 7.14 7.50
N ASP A 88 15.44 8.47 7.55
CA ASP A 88 16.07 9.35 6.56
C ASP A 88 17.59 9.20 6.59
N ASP A 89 18.21 9.23 7.78
CA ASP A 89 19.65 9.02 7.96
C ASP A 89 20.10 7.65 7.44
N PHE A 90 19.35 6.59 7.76
CA PHE A 90 19.61 5.24 7.25
C PHE A 90 19.53 5.21 5.72
N TYR A 91 18.47 5.76 5.12
CA TYR A 91 18.30 5.79 3.67
C TYR A 91 19.47 6.52 3.00
N GLN A 92 19.82 7.74 3.46
CA GLN A 92 20.90 8.53 2.86
C GLN A 92 22.26 7.84 3.00
N THR A 93 22.57 7.30 4.19
CA THR A 93 23.82 6.57 4.42
C THR A 93 23.98 5.38 3.46
N VAL A 94 22.90 4.64 3.19
CA VAL A 94 22.95 3.52 2.23
C VAL A 94 23.25 4.02 0.83
N LYS A 95 22.62 5.12 0.40
CA LYS A 95 22.87 5.72 -0.92
C LYS A 95 24.27 6.27 -1.06
N GLU A 96 24.82 6.87 -0.01
CA GLU A 96 26.18 7.41 0.02
C GLU A 96 27.24 6.31 0.01
N VAL A 97 27.05 5.24 0.79
CA VAL A 97 28.05 4.17 0.96
C VAL A 97 28.03 3.15 -0.18
N PHE A 98 26.83 2.75 -0.63
CA PHE A 98 26.67 1.67 -1.62
C PHE A 98 26.21 2.18 -3.00
N GLY A 99 25.97 3.49 -3.13
CA GLY A 99 25.57 4.14 -4.38
C GLY A 99 24.06 4.33 -4.52
N VAL A 100 23.67 5.24 -5.43
CA VAL A 100 22.27 5.64 -5.66
C VAL A 100 21.35 4.48 -6.03
N ASN A 101 21.90 3.45 -6.67
CA ASN A 101 21.19 2.25 -7.11
C ASN A 101 21.05 1.17 -6.01
N ALA A 102 21.72 1.34 -4.86
CA ALA A 102 21.62 0.39 -3.76
C ALA A 102 20.21 0.41 -3.15
N ALA A 103 19.55 -0.75 -3.06
CA ALA A 103 18.19 -0.84 -2.58
C ALA A 103 18.10 -0.65 -1.05
N VAL A 104 17.20 0.19 -0.59
CA VAL A 104 16.80 0.34 0.81
C VAL A 104 15.47 -0.39 0.99
N VAL A 105 15.56 -1.53 1.67
CA VAL A 105 14.44 -2.40 2.09
C VAL A 105 14.54 -2.54 3.63
N THR A 106 13.82 -3.32 4.43
CA THR A 106 12.60 -4.12 4.29
C THR A 106 11.41 -3.22 4.67
N HIS A 107 10.41 -3.70 5.39
CA HIS A 107 9.24 -2.93 5.85
C HIS A 107 9.47 -2.25 7.23
N PRO A 108 8.72 -1.18 7.54
CA PRO A 108 8.71 -0.53 8.86
C PRO A 108 7.59 -1.06 9.78
N THR A 109 6.83 -2.08 9.36
CA THR A 109 5.58 -2.50 10.01
C THR A 109 5.86 -3.57 11.06
N TRP A 110 5.96 -3.19 12.34
CA TRP A 110 6.23 -4.18 13.40
C TRP A 110 4.97 -4.98 13.76
N TYR A 111 3.86 -4.30 14.00
CA TYR A 111 2.55 -4.90 14.02
C TYR A 111 1.89 -4.63 12.67
N PRO A 112 1.37 -5.65 11.97
CA PRO A 112 0.85 -5.51 10.62
C PRO A 112 -0.56 -4.90 10.59
N TYR A 113 -0.85 -3.96 11.50
CA TYR A 113 -2.10 -3.21 11.56
C TYR A 113 -1.87 -1.86 12.26
N PRO A 114 -2.39 -0.74 11.73
CA PRO A 114 -2.18 0.60 12.29
C PRO A 114 -3.03 0.81 13.56
N ASN A 115 -2.61 0.21 14.68
CA ASN A 115 -3.29 0.26 15.97
C ASN A 115 -2.40 0.86 17.07
N ARG A 116 -2.82 0.73 18.34
CA ARG A 116 -2.07 1.17 19.52
C ARG A 116 -0.69 0.56 19.67
N MET A 117 -0.49 -0.66 19.18
CA MET A 117 0.78 -1.36 19.33
C MET A 117 1.82 -0.72 18.46
N GLU A 118 1.43 -0.47 17.21
CA GLU A 118 2.28 0.23 16.27
C GLU A 118 2.50 1.69 16.66
N SER A 119 1.43 2.41 16.99
CA SER A 119 1.56 3.82 17.35
C SER A 119 2.46 4.01 18.58
N LYS A 120 2.39 3.13 19.57
CA LYS A 120 3.30 3.21 20.74
C LYS A 120 4.75 2.88 20.39
N LYS A 121 4.97 1.96 19.45
CA LYS A 121 6.33 1.56 19.05
C LYS A 121 7.07 2.71 18.37
N ASN A 122 6.41 3.36 17.42
CA ASN A 122 7.11 4.24 16.47
C ASN A 122 6.29 5.45 16.02
N GLY A 123 5.10 5.68 16.59
CA GLY A 123 4.22 6.78 16.19
C GLY A 123 3.62 6.58 14.80
N LEU A 124 3.35 5.33 14.38
CA LEU A 124 2.81 5.00 13.04
C LEU A 124 3.66 5.57 11.90
N PHE A 125 4.98 5.52 12.02
CA PHE A 125 5.93 6.12 11.08
C PHE A 125 6.03 5.47 9.68
N TRP A 126 5.13 4.55 9.32
CA TRP A 126 5.21 3.81 8.06
C TRP A 126 5.32 4.70 6.82
N TRP A 127 4.55 5.80 6.81
CA TRP A 127 4.51 6.75 5.68
C TRP A 127 5.71 7.69 5.62
N VAL A 128 6.59 7.68 6.62
CA VAL A 128 7.82 8.48 6.64
C VAL A 128 9.10 7.63 6.56
N ALA A 129 9.00 6.30 6.71
CA ALA A 129 10.10 5.38 6.50
C ALA A 129 10.37 5.18 5.00
N LYS A 130 11.25 6.00 4.42
CA LYS A 130 11.56 5.96 2.98
C LYS A 130 12.17 4.61 2.58
N ARG A 131 11.67 4.04 1.49
CA ARG A 131 12.17 2.82 0.84
C ARG A 131 12.21 3.03 -0.67
N ASP A 132 13.04 2.27 -1.37
CA ASP A 132 13.05 2.30 -2.85
C ASP A 132 11.83 1.59 -3.46
N TRP A 133 11.31 0.60 -2.74
CA TRP A 133 10.04 -0.04 -3.03
C TRP A 133 9.15 0.01 -1.79
N ALA A 134 7.86 0.23 -1.98
CA ALA A 134 6.93 0.13 -0.86
C ALA A 134 6.93 -1.29 -0.31
N GLN A 135 7.17 -1.45 0.99
CA GLN A 135 7.21 -2.76 1.63
C GLN A 135 6.39 -2.76 2.93
N THR A 136 5.64 -3.83 3.15
CA THR A 136 4.85 -4.09 4.37
C THR A 136 5.06 -5.53 4.85
N ASP A 137 4.48 -5.88 5.99
CA ASP A 137 4.47 -7.27 6.51
C ASP A 137 3.05 -7.85 6.67
N GLU A 138 3.00 -9.19 6.61
CA GLU A 138 1.90 -10.06 7.01
C GLU A 138 0.53 -9.62 6.47
N ILE A 139 -0.32 -9.13 7.37
CA ILE A 139 -1.73 -8.81 7.14
C ILE A 139 -1.97 -7.30 6.97
N THR A 140 -0.89 -6.51 6.78
CA THR A 140 -0.97 -5.06 6.61
C THR A 140 -2.08 -4.71 5.62
N PRO A 141 -3.06 -3.86 5.97
CA PRO A 141 -4.23 -3.66 5.11
C PRO A 141 -3.88 -3.18 3.70
N PHE A 142 -4.61 -3.65 2.69
CA PHE A 142 -4.34 -3.29 1.29
C PHE A 142 -4.37 -1.79 1.05
N GLY A 143 -5.26 -1.04 1.72
CA GLY A 143 -5.28 0.43 1.63
C GLY A 143 -3.98 1.10 2.09
N VAL A 144 -3.24 0.48 3.02
CA VAL A 144 -1.90 0.93 3.44
C VAL A 144 -0.87 0.55 2.38
N ARG A 145 -0.86 -0.72 1.93
CA ARG A 145 0.11 -1.22 0.93
C ARG A 145 0.07 -0.37 -0.33
N THR A 146 -1.14 -0.09 -0.81
CA THR A 146 -1.36 0.71 -2.01
C THR A 146 -0.97 2.16 -1.78
N ALA A 147 -1.28 2.76 -0.63
CA ALA A 147 -0.85 4.13 -0.31
C ALA A 147 0.69 4.26 -0.30
N LEU A 148 1.41 3.35 0.36
CA LEU A 148 2.87 3.38 0.41
C LEU A 148 3.51 3.25 -0.98
N SER A 149 2.90 2.46 -1.89
CA SER A 149 3.31 2.40 -3.29
C SER A 149 3.32 3.78 -3.94
N LYS A 150 2.26 4.58 -3.71
CA LYS A 150 2.17 5.95 -4.24
C LYS A 150 3.16 6.89 -3.56
N LYS A 151 3.27 6.81 -2.22
CA LYS A 151 4.19 7.65 -1.42
C LYS A 151 5.61 7.62 -1.96
N TRP A 152 6.10 6.42 -2.24
CA TRP A 152 7.48 6.22 -2.68
C TRP A 152 7.63 6.19 -4.21
N ASN A 153 6.58 6.58 -4.95
CA ASN A 153 6.54 6.54 -6.41
C ASN A 153 6.95 5.16 -6.96
N SER A 154 6.62 4.10 -6.22
CA SER A 154 6.91 2.73 -6.59
C SER A 154 5.74 2.17 -7.38
N PRO A 155 5.96 1.60 -8.59
CA PRO A 155 4.89 1.00 -9.37
C PRO A 155 4.35 -0.30 -8.76
N ILE A 156 5.11 -0.88 -7.82
CA ILE A 156 4.81 -2.15 -7.16
C ILE A 156 5.02 -1.97 -5.65
N TRP A 157 4.23 -2.67 -4.84
CA TRP A 157 4.50 -2.86 -3.42
C TRP A 157 4.82 -4.33 -3.14
N TYR A 158 5.64 -4.57 -2.13
CA TYR A 158 5.98 -5.91 -1.64
C TYR A 158 5.38 -6.11 -0.26
N ASN A 159 4.87 -7.30 0.00
CA ASN A 159 4.51 -7.73 1.34
C ASN A 159 5.41 -8.87 1.74
N GLN A 160 6.22 -8.68 2.78
CA GLN A 160 6.80 -9.81 3.47
C GLN A 160 5.63 -10.65 3.99
N TYR A 161 5.51 -11.88 3.50
CA TYR A 161 4.36 -12.70 3.84
C TYR A 161 4.83 -14.02 4.40
N TYR A 162 4.17 -14.41 5.48
CA TYR A 162 4.27 -15.74 6.02
C TYR A 162 2.94 -16.24 6.56
N SER A 163 2.86 -17.56 6.61
CA SER A 163 1.76 -18.25 7.24
C SER A 163 2.23 -19.62 7.70
N THR A 164 1.47 -20.23 8.60
CA THR A 164 1.66 -21.63 8.99
C THR A 164 1.38 -22.58 7.83
N ASP A 165 0.48 -22.18 6.92
CA ASP A 165 -0.06 -23.03 5.86
C ASP A 165 0.35 -22.56 4.46
N ARG A 166 0.91 -23.48 3.68
CA ARG A 166 1.38 -23.22 2.30
C ARG A 166 0.27 -22.69 1.39
N ILE A 167 -0.98 -23.12 1.57
CA ILE A 167 -2.10 -22.66 0.72
C ILE A 167 -2.32 -21.15 0.82
N ASN A 168 -2.02 -20.54 1.97
CA ASN A 168 -2.18 -19.12 2.17
C ASN A 168 -1.20 -18.31 1.33
N TYR A 169 0.01 -18.84 1.08
CA TYR A 169 0.97 -18.23 0.14
C TYR A 169 0.44 -18.25 -1.29
N VAL A 170 -0.18 -19.36 -1.72
CA VAL A 170 -0.79 -19.45 -3.05
C VAL A 170 -1.85 -18.37 -3.21
N ASP A 171 -2.76 -18.26 -2.24
CA ASP A 171 -3.82 -17.25 -2.29
C ASP A 171 -3.26 -15.83 -2.26
N GLU A 172 -2.23 -15.59 -1.45
CA GLU A 172 -1.63 -14.27 -1.33
C GLU A 172 -0.91 -13.84 -2.61
N ILE A 173 -0.28 -14.74 -3.37
CA ILE A 173 0.37 -14.40 -4.65
C ILE A 173 -0.67 -13.79 -5.60
N TRP A 174 -1.79 -14.49 -5.78
CA TRP A 174 -2.82 -14.09 -6.74
C TRP A 174 -3.59 -12.86 -6.28
N SER A 175 -3.90 -12.78 -4.98
CA SER A 175 -4.55 -11.63 -4.36
C SER A 175 -3.68 -10.37 -4.42
N SER A 176 -2.38 -10.49 -4.12
CA SER A 176 -1.41 -9.40 -4.22
C SER A 176 -1.24 -8.95 -5.66
N ALA A 177 -1.08 -9.89 -6.61
CA ALA A 177 -0.98 -9.55 -8.04
C ALA A 177 -2.20 -8.78 -8.55
N LEU A 178 -3.41 -9.15 -8.11
CA LEU A 178 -4.64 -8.43 -8.46
C LEU A 178 -4.66 -6.98 -7.92
N ALA A 179 -4.02 -6.70 -6.79
CA ALA A 179 -3.88 -5.36 -6.23
C ALA A 179 -2.53 -4.69 -6.56
N GLY A 180 -1.83 -5.15 -7.58
CA GLY A 180 -0.58 -4.54 -8.06
C GLY A 180 0.66 -4.80 -7.21
N GLY A 181 0.60 -5.74 -6.26
CA GLY A 181 1.69 -6.09 -5.36
C GLY A 181 2.37 -7.43 -5.63
N ARG A 182 3.41 -7.73 -4.86
CA ARG A 182 4.20 -8.97 -4.88
C ARG A 182 4.47 -9.47 -3.47
N ILE A 183 4.86 -10.73 -3.36
CA ILE A 183 5.29 -11.32 -2.09
C ILE A 183 6.81 -11.25 -1.98
N ASN A 184 7.28 -10.80 -0.83
CA ASN A 184 8.59 -11.15 -0.30
C ASN A 184 8.39 -12.37 0.62
N TYR A 185 8.96 -13.53 0.28
CA TYR A 185 8.63 -14.79 0.94
C TYR A 185 9.41 -14.95 2.24
N HIS A 186 8.70 -14.92 3.36
CA HIS A 186 9.22 -15.44 4.62
C HIS A 186 8.83 -16.92 4.77
N PRO A 187 9.71 -17.80 5.29
CA PRO A 187 9.40 -19.23 5.49
C PRO A 187 8.16 -19.46 6.34
N LEU A 188 7.61 -20.70 6.26
CA LEU A 188 6.45 -21.12 7.04
C LEU A 188 6.61 -20.76 8.53
N TYR A 189 5.76 -19.86 9.01
CA TYR A 189 5.86 -19.31 10.35
C TYR A 189 4.49 -18.88 10.89
N PRO A 190 4.22 -19.08 12.20
CA PRO A 190 4.96 -19.94 13.13
C PRO A 190 4.86 -21.42 12.73
N SER A 191 5.94 -22.18 12.84
CA SER A 191 5.91 -23.61 12.46
C SER A 191 6.84 -24.44 13.32
N LYS A 192 6.39 -25.66 13.67
CA LYS A 192 7.18 -26.68 14.38
C LYS A 192 8.10 -27.48 13.44
N ILE A 193 7.94 -27.32 12.13
CA ILE A 193 8.79 -27.97 11.11
C ILE A 193 10.24 -27.51 11.28
N LYS A 194 11.23 -28.34 10.91
CA LYS A 194 12.65 -27.95 10.98
C LYS A 194 12.95 -26.78 10.03
N ARG A 195 13.86 -25.88 10.43
CA ARG A 195 14.15 -24.62 9.71
C ARG A 195 14.36 -24.79 8.20
N LEU A 196 15.23 -25.71 7.78
CA LEU A 196 15.51 -25.95 6.35
C LEU A 196 14.27 -26.40 5.57
N GLU A 197 13.47 -27.26 6.19
CA GLU A 197 12.27 -27.82 5.59
C GLU A 197 11.16 -26.77 5.41
N LYS A 198 11.05 -25.81 6.33
CA LYS A 198 10.15 -24.64 6.18
C LYS A 198 10.41 -23.86 4.90
N HIS A 199 11.69 -23.75 4.51
CA HIS A 199 12.07 -23.06 3.28
C HIS A 199 11.81 -23.92 2.04
N ARG A 200 12.21 -25.20 2.06
CA ARG A 200 12.04 -26.14 0.93
C ARG A 200 10.58 -26.23 0.47
N GLN A 201 9.62 -26.27 1.39
CA GLN A 201 8.20 -26.42 1.04
C GLN A 201 7.62 -25.28 0.21
N LEU A 202 8.20 -24.07 0.31
CA LEU A 202 7.78 -22.94 -0.52
C LEU A 202 8.38 -23.02 -1.94
N PHE A 203 9.50 -23.69 -2.12
CA PHE A 203 10.13 -23.92 -3.43
C PHE A 203 9.48 -25.06 -4.23
N ALA A 204 8.38 -25.65 -3.72
CA ALA A 204 7.64 -26.67 -4.44
C ALA A 204 6.99 -26.12 -5.73
N ASP A 205 7.00 -26.96 -6.77
CA ASP A 205 6.80 -26.60 -8.18
C ASP A 205 5.67 -25.59 -8.45
N LYS A 206 4.43 -25.90 -8.04
CA LYS A 206 3.26 -25.07 -8.41
C LYS A 206 3.28 -23.65 -7.85
N LEU A 207 3.92 -23.40 -6.69
CA LEU A 207 4.03 -22.05 -6.13
C LEU A 207 5.03 -21.23 -6.96
N MET A 208 6.17 -21.83 -7.29
CA MET A 208 7.19 -21.21 -8.13
C MET A 208 6.69 -20.97 -9.56
N GLN A 209 5.84 -21.85 -10.10
CA GLN A 209 5.16 -21.62 -11.37
C GLN A 209 4.16 -20.45 -11.32
N ALA A 210 3.50 -20.21 -10.18
CA ALA A 210 2.63 -19.06 -9.99
C ALA A 210 3.45 -17.77 -9.93
N GLU A 211 4.49 -17.75 -9.10
CA GLU A 211 5.43 -16.62 -8.97
C GLU A 211 6.07 -16.28 -10.31
N SER A 212 6.51 -17.29 -11.08
CA SER A 212 7.12 -17.09 -12.39
C SER A 212 6.14 -16.43 -13.38
N LYS A 213 4.83 -16.72 -13.31
CA LYS A 213 3.84 -16.00 -14.12
C LYS A 213 3.66 -14.58 -13.63
N VAL A 214 3.48 -14.37 -12.33
CA VAL A 214 3.31 -13.04 -11.73
C VAL A 214 4.52 -12.13 -11.99
N ARG A 215 5.73 -12.68 -12.04
CA ARG A 215 6.97 -11.98 -12.42
C ARG A 215 6.87 -11.24 -13.76
N LEU A 216 6.12 -11.77 -14.73
CA LEU A 216 5.94 -11.12 -16.04
C LEU A 216 5.32 -9.71 -15.91
N LEU A 217 4.50 -9.49 -14.88
CA LEU A 217 3.91 -8.18 -14.62
C LEU A 217 4.98 -7.13 -14.25
N ASN A 218 6.14 -7.53 -13.70
CA ASN A 218 7.21 -6.60 -13.32
C ASN A 218 7.82 -5.86 -14.52
N PHE A 219 7.71 -6.42 -15.71
CA PHE A 219 8.22 -5.80 -16.94
C PHE A 219 7.29 -4.70 -17.49
N ILE A 220 6.01 -4.71 -17.08
CA ILE A 220 4.99 -3.88 -17.70
C ILE A 220 4.35 -2.88 -16.71
N SER A 221 4.43 -3.16 -15.42
CA SER A 221 3.93 -2.29 -14.34
C SER A 221 4.81 -1.06 -14.18
N LYS A 222 4.45 0.03 -14.86
CA LYS A 222 5.13 1.35 -14.76
C LYS A 222 4.41 2.33 -13.83
N SER A 223 3.24 1.98 -13.32
CA SER A 223 2.47 2.79 -12.37
C SER A 223 1.78 1.91 -11.33
N PRO A 224 1.48 2.43 -10.13
CA PRO A 224 0.81 1.65 -9.10
C PRO A 224 -0.66 1.41 -9.44
N ILE A 225 -1.29 0.53 -8.66
CA ILE A 225 -2.73 0.25 -8.76
C ILE A 225 -3.55 1.53 -8.57
N ASP A 226 -4.59 1.71 -9.38
CA ASP A 226 -5.49 2.86 -9.29
C ASP A 226 -6.40 2.75 -8.07
N CYS A 227 -6.28 3.70 -7.16
CA CYS A 227 -7.14 3.86 -5.99
C CYS A 227 -7.84 5.22 -6.08
N PRO A 228 -9.06 5.30 -6.67
CA PRO A 228 -9.70 6.59 -6.90
C PRO A 228 -10.19 7.31 -5.63
N VAL A 229 -10.07 6.67 -4.45
CA VAL A 229 -10.52 7.20 -3.17
C VAL A 229 -9.39 7.17 -2.15
N ALA A 230 -9.31 8.20 -1.30
CA ALA A 230 -8.43 8.23 -0.14
C ALA A 230 -9.20 8.49 1.16
N VAL A 231 -8.88 7.73 2.20
CA VAL A 231 -9.24 8.04 3.59
C VAL A 231 -8.01 8.67 4.25
N ILE A 232 -8.15 9.94 4.60
CA ILE A 232 -7.15 10.72 5.33
C ILE A 232 -7.54 10.72 6.80
N PHE A 233 -6.91 9.88 7.62
CA PHE A 233 -7.24 9.77 9.03
C PHE A 233 -6.49 10.81 9.88
N GLY A 234 -7.14 11.32 10.93
CA GLY A 234 -6.52 12.20 11.90
C GLY A 234 -5.41 11.46 12.63
N HIS A 235 -4.17 11.79 12.29
CA HIS A 235 -3.00 11.12 12.81
C HIS A 235 -2.83 11.38 14.31
N ALA A 236 -3.11 12.60 14.77
CA ALA A 236 -3.07 12.91 16.20
C ALA A 236 -4.21 12.19 16.96
N ALA A 237 -5.43 12.22 16.42
CA ALA A 237 -6.60 11.56 17.01
C ALA A 237 -6.38 10.06 17.24
N THR A 238 -5.91 9.33 16.22
CA THR A 238 -5.72 7.87 16.34
C THR A 238 -4.64 7.48 17.34
N MET A 239 -3.77 8.41 17.74
CA MET A 239 -2.69 8.18 18.70
C MET A 239 -3.01 8.72 20.11
N ASN A 240 -4.06 9.53 20.26
CA ASN A 240 -4.43 10.08 21.55
C ASN A 240 -5.52 9.25 22.25
N ARG A 241 -5.11 8.53 23.29
CA ARG A 241 -5.98 7.63 24.05
C ARG A 241 -7.05 8.28 24.92
N THR A 242 -7.09 9.61 25.01
CA THR A 242 -8.08 10.31 25.85
C THR A 242 -9.41 10.50 25.14
N ILE A 243 -9.47 10.26 23.83
CA ILE A 243 -10.66 10.44 23.01
C ILE A 243 -11.21 9.10 22.49
N PRO A 244 -12.52 9.02 22.19
CA PRO A 244 -13.14 7.77 21.73
C PRO A 244 -12.63 7.24 20.39
N THR A 245 -12.04 8.09 19.55
CA THR A 245 -11.53 7.74 18.21
C THR A 245 -10.09 7.20 18.23
N PHE A 246 -9.52 6.99 19.43
CA PHE A 246 -8.23 6.33 19.59
C PHE A 246 -8.21 4.98 18.85
N GLU A 247 -7.16 4.73 18.06
CA GLU A 247 -6.99 3.55 17.18
C GLU A 247 -7.96 3.43 16.00
N ASP A 248 -8.91 4.35 15.83
CA ASP A 248 -9.80 4.35 14.70
C ASP A 248 -9.23 5.16 13.53
N VAL A 249 -8.46 4.48 12.68
CA VAL A 249 -7.96 5.02 11.40
C VAL A 249 -9.00 4.96 10.27
N GLY A 250 -10.22 4.47 10.52
CA GLY A 250 -11.27 4.34 9.50
C GLY A 250 -11.21 3.06 8.66
N MET A 251 -10.60 1.99 9.18
CA MET A 251 -10.48 0.72 8.47
C MET A 251 -11.82 0.08 8.11
N GLU A 252 -12.89 0.29 8.88
CA GLU A 252 -14.23 -0.20 8.50
C GLU A 252 -14.68 0.41 7.17
N LEU A 253 -14.50 1.72 6.99
CA LEU A 253 -14.84 2.42 5.76
C LEU A 253 -14.00 1.92 4.59
N VAL A 254 -12.68 1.80 4.78
CA VAL A 254 -11.76 1.25 3.77
C VAL A 254 -12.21 -0.16 3.36
N ASN A 255 -12.44 -1.05 4.33
CA ASN A 255 -12.88 -2.43 4.11
C ASN A 255 -14.18 -2.52 3.30
N ARG A 256 -15.18 -1.68 3.63
CA ARG A 256 -16.45 -1.63 2.89
C ARG A 256 -16.30 -1.09 1.47
N LEU A 257 -15.45 -0.08 1.25
CA LEU A 257 -15.18 0.43 -0.08
C LEU A 257 -14.49 -0.62 -0.97
N TRP A 258 -13.51 -1.34 -0.43
CA TRP A 258 -12.85 -2.45 -1.12
C TRP A 258 -13.84 -3.58 -1.46
N GLN A 259 -14.77 -3.93 -0.56
CA GLN A 259 -15.87 -4.87 -0.84
C GLN A 259 -16.84 -4.40 -1.93
N MET A 260 -16.84 -3.11 -2.28
CA MET A 260 -17.64 -2.56 -3.36
C MET A 260 -16.87 -2.48 -4.69
N GLY A 261 -15.60 -2.91 -4.72
CA GLY A 261 -14.72 -2.72 -5.87
C GLY A 261 -14.17 -1.29 -5.99
N ILE A 262 -14.25 -0.50 -4.92
CA ILE A 262 -13.73 0.87 -4.83
C ILE A 262 -12.42 0.80 -4.06
N PHE A 263 -11.32 0.60 -4.77
CA PHE A 263 -10.01 0.55 -4.12
C PHE A 263 -9.68 1.92 -3.52
N THR A 264 -9.21 1.89 -2.28
CA THR A 264 -9.11 3.06 -1.42
C THR A 264 -7.79 3.03 -0.68
N ASP A 265 -7.03 4.12 -0.79
CA ASP A 265 -5.79 4.31 -0.05
C ASP A 265 -6.10 4.82 1.38
N LEU A 266 -5.30 4.38 2.36
CA LEU A 266 -5.33 4.86 3.75
C LEU A 266 -4.07 5.70 4.02
N ILE A 267 -4.25 6.94 4.44
CA ILE A 267 -3.16 7.94 4.54
C ILE A 267 -3.33 8.75 5.84
N PRO A 268 -2.27 8.98 6.65
CA PRO A 268 -2.35 9.87 7.80
C PRO A 268 -2.39 11.33 7.36
N SER A 269 -3.12 12.16 8.10
CA SER A 269 -3.18 13.61 7.90
C SER A 269 -1.82 14.32 7.95
N SER A 270 -0.84 13.77 8.67
CA SER A 270 0.54 14.31 8.70
C SER A 270 1.19 14.39 7.32
N GLU A 271 0.67 13.64 6.34
CA GLU A 271 1.14 13.70 4.95
C GLU A 271 0.79 15.01 4.24
N ILE A 272 -0.17 15.77 4.77
CA ILE A 272 -0.46 17.15 4.35
C ILE A 272 0.72 18.05 4.72
N GLU A 273 1.17 18.00 5.98
CA GLU A 273 2.27 18.85 6.46
C GLU A 273 3.62 18.44 5.86
N SER A 274 3.81 17.14 5.58
CA SER A 274 5.02 16.67 4.88
C SER A 274 5.04 17.06 3.40
N GLY A 275 3.96 17.63 2.87
CA GLY A 275 3.80 18.01 1.46
C GLY A 275 3.64 16.82 0.51
N SER A 276 3.53 15.60 1.04
CA SER A 276 3.39 14.39 0.22
C SER A 276 1.96 14.20 -0.30
N LEU A 277 0.96 14.63 0.47
CA LEU A 277 -0.40 14.83 0.01
C LEU A 277 -0.56 16.31 -0.39
N TYR A 278 -0.80 16.55 -1.68
CA TYR A 278 -0.80 17.90 -2.24
C TYR A 278 -1.96 18.10 -3.22
N ILE A 279 -2.20 19.35 -3.63
CA ILE A 279 -3.17 19.71 -4.66
C ILE A 279 -2.41 20.07 -5.93
N ASP A 280 -2.72 19.42 -7.06
CA ASP A 280 -2.08 19.73 -8.34
C ASP A 280 -2.64 21.01 -8.99
N GLU A 281 -1.98 21.47 -10.06
CA GLU A 281 -2.36 22.66 -10.84
C GLU A 281 -3.81 22.61 -11.38
N LYS A 282 -4.40 21.42 -11.49
CA LYS A 282 -5.77 21.21 -11.97
C LYS A 282 -6.78 21.07 -10.82
N GLY A 283 -6.34 21.28 -9.59
CA GLY A 283 -7.16 21.20 -8.39
C GLY A 283 -7.47 19.76 -7.95
N TRP A 284 -6.69 18.76 -8.36
CA TRP A 284 -6.84 17.40 -7.84
C TRP A 284 -6.02 17.22 -6.57
N ILE A 285 -6.59 16.59 -5.53
CA ILE A 285 -5.79 16.05 -4.43
C ILE A 285 -5.01 14.84 -4.97
N ARG A 286 -3.71 14.80 -4.66
CA ARG A 286 -2.77 13.78 -5.12
C ARG A 286 -1.89 13.23 -4.01
N TYR A 287 -1.50 11.98 -4.20
CA TYR A 287 -0.45 11.30 -3.45
C TYR A 287 0.41 10.54 -4.45
N GLY A 288 1.68 10.93 -4.59
CA GLY A 288 2.51 10.51 -5.73
C GLY A 288 1.80 10.75 -7.08
N ALA A 289 1.73 9.71 -7.91
CA ALA A 289 1.06 9.76 -9.21
C ALA A 289 -0.49 9.69 -9.12
N GLN A 290 -1.07 9.25 -8.01
CA GLN A 290 -2.53 9.07 -7.90
C GLN A 290 -3.25 10.42 -7.83
N ARG A 291 -4.38 10.52 -8.54
CA ARG A 291 -5.38 11.57 -8.38
C ARG A 291 -6.62 10.97 -7.72
N TYR A 292 -7.17 11.64 -6.72
CA TYR A 292 -8.34 11.13 -6.00
C TYR A 292 -9.64 11.78 -6.47
N ALA A 293 -10.58 10.95 -6.90
CA ALA A 293 -11.96 11.32 -7.22
C ALA A 293 -12.76 11.74 -5.98
N ALA A 294 -12.50 11.07 -4.85
CA ALA A 294 -13.09 11.37 -3.56
C ALA A 294 -12.05 11.28 -2.45
N VAL A 295 -12.08 12.22 -1.51
CA VAL A 295 -11.19 12.27 -0.35
C VAL A 295 -12.02 12.46 0.91
N ILE A 296 -11.78 11.61 1.91
CA ILE A 296 -12.48 11.62 3.20
C ILE A 296 -11.49 12.06 4.27
N LEU A 297 -11.76 13.18 4.95
CA LEU A 297 -11.10 13.52 6.22
C LEU A 297 -11.81 12.75 7.34
N TYR A 298 -11.09 11.90 8.06
CA TYR A 298 -11.65 10.95 9.00
C TYR A 298 -11.12 11.19 10.42
N ASN A 299 -12.01 11.53 11.35
CA ASN A 299 -11.73 11.83 12.76
C ASN A 299 -10.59 12.86 12.96
N PRO A 300 -10.74 14.11 12.50
CA PRO A 300 -9.69 15.15 12.52
C PRO A 300 -9.42 15.80 13.89
N GLU A 301 -9.85 15.20 15.00
CA GLU A 301 -9.63 15.76 16.33
C GLU A 301 -8.14 15.96 16.61
N PHE A 302 -7.76 17.08 17.22
CA PHE A 302 -6.36 17.48 17.45
C PHE A 302 -5.51 17.73 16.21
N GLU A 303 -6.07 17.73 15.00
CA GLU A 303 -5.29 18.13 13.83
C GLU A 303 -4.86 19.61 13.92
N LYS A 304 -3.87 19.99 13.11
CA LYS A 304 -3.39 21.37 13.02
C LYS A 304 -4.17 22.15 11.96
N ILE A 305 -4.12 23.48 12.05
CA ILE A 305 -4.82 24.38 11.11
C ILE A 305 -4.39 24.18 9.65
N SER A 306 -3.16 23.67 9.42
CA SER A 306 -2.66 23.25 8.10
C SER A 306 -3.62 22.28 7.40
N THR A 307 -4.24 21.36 8.14
CA THR A 307 -5.28 20.44 7.64
C THR A 307 -6.50 21.20 7.12
N ALA A 308 -7.02 22.18 7.87
CA ALA A 308 -8.16 23.00 7.41
C ALA A 308 -7.79 23.82 6.17
N ASN A 309 -6.61 24.43 6.15
CA ASN A 309 -6.11 25.23 5.01
C ASN A 309 -6.00 24.39 3.74
N PHE A 310 -5.52 23.15 3.86
CA PHE A 310 -5.46 22.19 2.76
C PHE A 310 -6.85 21.90 2.18
N PHE A 311 -7.82 21.52 3.02
CA PHE A 311 -9.17 21.20 2.55
C PHE A 311 -9.89 22.42 1.97
N ASN A 312 -9.72 23.61 2.56
CA ASN A 312 -10.25 24.85 2.00
C ASN A 312 -9.72 25.12 0.58
N SER A 313 -8.42 24.93 0.38
CA SER A 313 -7.81 25.05 -0.95
C SER A 313 -8.35 23.98 -1.91
N ALA A 314 -8.47 22.74 -1.46
CA ALA A 314 -8.97 21.63 -2.27
C ALA A 314 -10.47 21.78 -2.63
N SER A 315 -11.24 22.54 -1.86
CA SER A 315 -12.69 22.73 -2.08
C SER A 315 -13.03 23.43 -3.40
N GLN A 316 -12.07 24.15 -3.99
CA GLN A 316 -12.18 24.79 -5.30
C GLN A 316 -11.81 23.85 -6.46
N GLY A 317 -11.36 22.64 -6.13
CA GLY A 317 -10.81 21.67 -7.05
C GLY A 317 -11.81 20.62 -7.57
N GLN A 318 -11.26 19.54 -8.11
CA GLN A 318 -12.00 18.48 -8.78
C GLN A 318 -12.34 17.29 -7.86
N SER A 319 -11.58 17.12 -6.78
CA SER A 319 -11.79 16.05 -5.79
C SER A 319 -13.04 16.32 -4.96
N LYS A 320 -13.95 15.34 -4.84
CA LYS A 320 -15.11 15.47 -3.95
C LYS A 320 -14.68 15.22 -2.50
N LEU A 321 -15.00 16.17 -1.63
CA LEU A 321 -14.58 16.14 -0.23
C LEU A 321 -15.68 15.64 0.70
N PHE A 322 -15.30 14.79 1.66
CA PHE A 322 -16.14 14.24 2.70
C PHE A 322 -15.48 14.38 4.07
N ARG A 323 -16.28 14.42 5.13
CA ARG A 323 -15.79 14.40 6.52
C ARG A 323 -16.51 13.34 7.34
N VAL A 324 -15.78 12.65 8.21
CA VAL A 324 -16.29 11.82 9.31
C VAL A 324 -15.71 12.34 10.62
N GLY A 325 -16.55 12.41 11.64
CA GLY A 325 -16.16 12.93 12.96
C GLY A 325 -16.18 14.45 13.05
N ASP A 326 -16.02 14.91 14.28
CA ASP A 326 -15.93 16.32 14.64
C ASP A 326 -14.47 16.73 14.89
N TRP A 327 -14.21 18.02 14.82
CA TRP A 327 -12.94 18.64 15.18
C TRP A 327 -13.23 19.75 16.18
N THR A 328 -13.09 19.45 17.48
CA THR A 328 -13.50 20.33 18.57
C THR A 328 -12.33 20.90 19.38
N MET A 329 -11.13 20.37 19.15
CA MET A 329 -9.90 20.74 19.79
C MET A 329 -8.74 20.85 18.79
N ASP A 330 -7.86 21.81 19.01
CA ASP A 330 -6.60 21.92 18.28
C ASP A 330 -5.55 20.93 18.81
N PHE A 331 -4.38 20.89 18.17
CA PHE A 331 -3.27 20.01 18.55
C PHE A 331 -2.82 20.16 20.02
N ASP A 332 -3.01 21.33 20.63
CA ASP A 332 -2.65 21.63 22.02
C ASP A 332 -3.81 21.39 23.00
N GLY A 333 -4.91 20.81 22.52
CA GLY A 333 -6.10 20.50 23.31
C GLY A 333 -6.94 21.72 23.70
N ASN A 334 -6.72 22.89 23.08
CA ASN A 334 -7.63 24.03 23.24
C ASN A 334 -8.93 23.76 22.51
N TYR A 335 -10.03 24.35 22.98
CA TYR A 335 -11.26 24.40 22.19
C TYR A 335 -10.99 25.08 20.84
N PHE A 336 -11.42 24.43 19.78
CA PHE A 336 -11.28 24.89 18.41
C PHE A 336 -12.50 24.46 17.60
N ASP A 337 -13.17 25.41 16.94
CA ASP A 337 -14.27 25.09 16.03
C ASP A 337 -13.71 24.68 14.65
N GLY A 338 -13.06 23.52 14.60
CA GLY A 338 -12.50 22.98 13.37
C GLY A 338 -13.58 22.58 12.36
N ASN A 339 -14.80 22.32 12.83
CA ASN A 339 -15.94 22.05 11.97
C ASN A 339 -16.31 23.25 11.09
N THR A 340 -16.24 24.46 11.64
CA THR A 340 -16.43 25.72 10.89
C THR A 340 -15.18 26.11 10.10
N ALA A 341 -13.98 25.75 10.58
CA ALA A 341 -12.74 26.00 9.86
C ALA A 341 -12.63 25.20 8.54
N LEU A 342 -13.34 24.07 8.43
CA LEU A 342 -13.41 23.25 7.22
C LEU A 342 -14.40 23.81 6.19
N PRO A 343 -14.20 23.54 4.89
CA PRO A 343 -15.08 24.06 3.85
C PRO A 343 -16.51 23.51 3.94
N LYS A 344 -17.50 24.42 3.85
CA LYS A 344 -18.93 24.09 3.91
C LYS A 344 -19.40 23.10 2.83
N GLN A 345 -18.63 22.94 1.76
CA GLN A 345 -18.92 22.06 0.63
C GLN A 345 -18.62 20.58 0.92
N MET A 346 -17.94 20.27 2.03
CA MET A 346 -17.67 18.89 2.45
C MET A 346 -18.98 18.20 2.80
N THR A 347 -19.17 17.00 2.26
CA THR A 347 -20.29 16.16 2.68
C THR A 347 -19.95 15.50 4.01
N VAL A 348 -20.68 15.83 5.07
CA VAL A 348 -20.52 15.21 6.39
C VAL A 348 -21.25 13.87 6.43
N GLY A 349 -20.54 12.81 6.79
CA GLY A 349 -21.09 11.46 7.00
C GLY A 349 -20.84 10.98 8.42
N LYS A 350 -21.68 10.06 8.91
CA LYS A 350 -21.56 9.48 10.25
C LYS A 350 -21.12 8.02 10.25
N SER A 351 -21.24 7.34 9.11
CA SER A 351 -20.89 5.94 8.96
C SER A 351 -20.60 5.59 7.50
N ALA A 352 -19.97 4.43 7.29
CA ALA A 352 -19.75 3.90 5.96
C ALA A 352 -21.05 3.68 5.17
N ASP A 353 -22.17 3.34 5.82
CA ASP A 353 -23.48 3.20 5.16
C ASP A 353 -23.94 4.49 4.48
N THR A 354 -23.58 5.64 5.04
CA THR A 354 -23.94 6.94 4.47
C THR A 354 -22.96 7.40 3.39
N LEU A 355 -21.66 7.12 3.56
CA LEU A 355 -20.62 7.61 2.66
C LEU A 355 -20.44 6.76 1.41
N CYS A 356 -20.46 5.44 1.54
CA CYS A 356 -20.21 4.52 0.44
C CYS A 356 -21.15 4.75 -0.77
N PRO A 357 -22.48 4.95 -0.60
CA PRO A 357 -23.37 5.27 -1.71
C PRO A 357 -23.03 6.61 -2.39
N ALA A 358 -22.67 7.63 -1.61
CA ALA A 358 -22.32 8.95 -2.13
C ALA A 358 -21.01 8.92 -2.93
N ILE A 359 -20.01 8.20 -2.44
CA ILE A 359 -18.73 7.97 -3.13
C ILE A 359 -18.99 7.20 -4.43
N LYS A 360 -19.74 6.10 -4.38
CA LYS A 360 -20.09 5.32 -5.59
C LYS A 360 -20.82 6.17 -6.64
N LYS A 361 -21.72 7.06 -6.22
CA LYS A 361 -22.40 8.01 -7.11
C LYS A 361 -21.41 8.98 -7.75
N GLN A 362 -20.44 9.48 -7.00
CA GLN A 362 -19.40 10.38 -7.53
C GLN A 362 -18.52 9.67 -8.57
N LEU A 363 -18.06 8.45 -8.30
CA LEU A 363 -17.26 7.68 -9.25
C LEU A 363 -18.01 7.40 -10.55
N ARG A 364 -19.31 7.04 -10.46
CA ARG A 364 -20.18 6.89 -11.63
C ARG A 364 -20.31 8.17 -12.44
N LYS A 365 -20.46 9.32 -11.78
CA LYS A 365 -20.52 10.64 -12.46
C LYS A 365 -19.22 10.93 -13.23
N GLN A 366 -18.08 10.54 -12.68
CA GLN A 366 -16.76 10.68 -13.32
C GLN A 366 -16.44 9.55 -14.31
N LYS A 367 -17.35 8.58 -14.53
CA LYS A 367 -17.15 7.41 -15.40
C LYS A 367 -15.92 6.59 -15.02
N ILE A 368 -15.64 6.49 -13.72
CA ILE A 368 -14.58 5.63 -13.19
C ILE A 368 -15.12 4.21 -13.07
N ASP A 369 -14.48 3.28 -13.76
CA ASP A 369 -14.78 1.84 -13.68
C ASP A 369 -14.43 1.32 -12.28
N LEU A 370 -15.29 0.46 -11.73
CA LEU A 370 -14.98 -0.25 -10.49
C LEU A 370 -14.11 -1.48 -10.78
N GLN A 371 -13.28 -1.84 -9.80
CA GLN A 371 -12.42 -3.01 -9.86
C GLN A 371 -13.15 -4.23 -9.27
N THR A 372 -12.55 -5.42 -9.36
CA THR A 372 -13.13 -6.60 -8.70
C THR A 372 -13.23 -6.37 -7.19
N PRO A 373 -14.43 -6.52 -6.58
CA PRO A 373 -14.63 -6.43 -5.15
C PRO A 373 -13.73 -7.35 -4.34
N ALA A 374 -13.26 -6.87 -3.19
CA ALA A 374 -12.64 -7.71 -2.18
C ALA A 374 -13.65 -8.69 -1.59
N THR A 375 -13.31 -9.97 -1.59
CA THR A 375 -14.18 -11.06 -1.05
C THR A 375 -13.44 -11.97 -0.07
N ARG A 376 -12.12 -11.81 0.06
CA ARG A 376 -11.33 -12.49 1.10
C ARG A 376 -11.33 -11.62 2.35
N THR A 377 -11.31 -12.28 3.51
CA THR A 377 -11.18 -11.63 4.80
C THR A 377 -9.96 -12.23 5.50
N ILE A 378 -9.04 -11.36 5.92
CA ILE A 378 -7.89 -11.72 6.73
C ILE A 378 -8.21 -11.34 8.17
N MET A 379 -8.15 -12.31 9.09
CA MET A 379 -8.49 -12.14 10.50
C MET A 379 -7.32 -12.64 11.37
N GLU A 380 -6.35 -11.76 11.59
CA GLU A 380 -5.19 -12.03 12.43
C GLU A 380 -4.91 -10.82 13.33
N PHE A 381 -4.13 -11.03 14.39
CA PHE A 381 -3.80 -9.97 15.36
C PHE A 381 -5.02 -9.25 15.96
N GLY A 382 -6.18 -9.91 16.00
CA GLY A 382 -7.44 -9.34 16.52
C GLY A 382 -8.12 -8.32 15.61
N HIS A 383 -7.68 -8.21 14.35
CA HIS A 383 -8.19 -7.23 13.39
C HIS A 383 -8.69 -7.88 12.10
N ILE A 384 -9.56 -7.15 11.40
CA ILE A 384 -10.15 -7.57 10.13
C ILE A 384 -9.64 -6.67 9.02
N SER A 385 -9.08 -7.29 7.98
CA SER A 385 -8.65 -6.64 6.76
C SER A 385 -9.24 -7.36 5.55
N ASN A 386 -9.93 -6.64 4.68
CA ASN A 386 -10.47 -7.22 3.45
C ASN A 386 -9.40 -7.27 2.37
N ALA A 387 -9.33 -8.39 1.67
CA ALA A 387 -8.35 -8.64 0.63
C ALA A 387 -9.03 -8.93 -0.72
N PRO A 388 -8.39 -8.56 -1.85
CA PRO A 388 -8.84 -8.96 -3.17
C PRO A 388 -9.01 -10.49 -3.26
N PRO A 389 -9.97 -11.00 -4.06
CA PRO A 389 -10.01 -12.41 -4.39
C PRO A 389 -8.74 -12.86 -5.13
N VAL A 390 -8.62 -14.17 -5.30
CA VAL A 390 -7.56 -14.80 -6.10
C VAL A 390 -7.86 -14.82 -7.61
N GLN A 391 -8.97 -14.19 -8.03
CA GLN A 391 -9.38 -14.04 -9.41
C GLN A 391 -10.14 -12.74 -9.61
N GLY A 392 -9.89 -12.02 -10.70
CA GLY A 392 -10.54 -10.73 -10.92
C GLY A 392 -9.85 -9.88 -11.96
N ILE A 393 -10.30 -8.63 -12.01
CA ILE A 393 -9.71 -7.56 -12.82
C ILE A 393 -9.44 -6.33 -11.97
N ALA A 394 -8.37 -5.64 -12.33
CA ALA A 394 -7.93 -4.41 -11.70
C ALA A 394 -7.22 -3.52 -12.74
N ARG A 395 -6.99 -2.25 -12.41
CA ARG A 395 -6.31 -1.30 -13.29
C ARG A 395 -5.18 -0.58 -12.56
N LEU A 396 -4.07 -0.37 -13.27
CA LEU A 396 -3.03 0.58 -12.86
C LEU A 396 -3.44 2.01 -13.25
N ILE A 397 -2.82 3.01 -12.64
CA ILE A 397 -3.12 4.44 -12.90
C ILE A 397 -2.93 4.80 -14.39
N ASP A 398 -1.96 4.18 -15.06
CA ASP A 398 -1.70 4.38 -16.50
C ASP A 398 -2.72 3.71 -17.43
N GLY A 399 -3.75 3.04 -16.88
CA GLY A 399 -4.80 2.37 -17.63
C GLY A 399 -4.51 0.90 -17.97
N THR A 400 -3.35 0.36 -17.57
CA THR A 400 -3.05 -1.07 -17.73
C THR A 400 -4.11 -1.90 -17.03
N LEU A 401 -4.81 -2.75 -17.78
CA LEU A 401 -5.73 -3.74 -17.24
C LEU A 401 -4.93 -4.95 -16.78
N ILE A 402 -5.16 -5.42 -15.56
CA ILE A 402 -4.64 -6.69 -15.04
C ILE A 402 -5.83 -7.62 -14.82
N GLN A 403 -5.76 -8.83 -15.34
CA GLN A 403 -6.65 -9.93 -15.03
C GLN A 403 -5.84 -11.06 -14.42
N VAL A 404 -6.29 -11.55 -13.27
CA VAL A 404 -5.73 -12.76 -12.64
C VAL A 404 -6.82 -13.82 -12.50
N ALA A 405 -6.42 -15.09 -12.53
CA ALA A 405 -7.32 -16.20 -12.29
C ALA A 405 -6.59 -17.35 -11.58
N LYS A 406 -6.99 -17.61 -10.35
CA LYS A 406 -6.75 -18.86 -9.63
C LYS A 406 -8.06 -19.35 -9.03
N LYS A 407 -8.35 -20.63 -9.22
CA LYS A 407 -9.47 -21.34 -8.60
C LYS A 407 -8.92 -22.55 -7.84
N ASP A 408 -8.64 -23.63 -8.56
CA ASP A 408 -8.24 -24.92 -7.99
C ASP A 408 -6.75 -25.20 -8.26
N ASN A 409 -6.20 -24.70 -9.37
CA ASN A 409 -4.79 -24.83 -9.72
C ASN A 409 -3.92 -23.73 -9.08
N PRO A 410 -2.99 -24.07 -8.17
CA PRO A 410 -2.09 -23.08 -7.56
C PRO A 410 -1.23 -22.32 -8.58
N ALA A 411 -0.89 -22.94 -9.71
CA ALA A 411 -0.08 -22.34 -10.77
C ALA A 411 -0.88 -21.38 -11.69
N GLY A 412 -2.19 -21.23 -11.47
CA GLY A 412 -3.08 -20.37 -12.25
C GLY A 412 -4.07 -21.15 -13.12
N GLU A 413 -5.21 -20.53 -13.39
CA GLU A 413 -6.31 -21.09 -14.20
C GLU A 413 -6.34 -20.53 -15.61
N VAL A 414 -6.96 -21.26 -16.53
CA VAL A 414 -7.18 -20.78 -17.90
C VAL A 414 -8.10 -19.54 -17.88
N ILE A 415 -7.62 -18.46 -18.49
CA ILE A 415 -8.35 -17.23 -18.74
C ILE A 415 -8.82 -17.26 -20.19
N ARG A 416 -10.14 -17.41 -20.40
CA ARG A 416 -10.79 -17.15 -21.69
C ARG A 416 -11.78 -16.01 -21.52
N SER A 417 -11.38 -14.81 -21.95
CA SER A 417 -12.16 -13.60 -21.67
C SER A 417 -12.14 -12.63 -22.84
N SER A 418 -13.22 -11.87 -22.98
CA SER A 418 -13.26 -10.65 -23.77
C SER A 418 -13.63 -9.46 -22.87
N LYS A 419 -12.85 -8.39 -22.92
CA LYS A 419 -13.00 -7.19 -22.09
C LYS A 419 -12.98 -5.94 -22.95
N LYS A 420 -13.73 -4.91 -22.53
CA LYS A 420 -13.65 -3.59 -23.14
C LYS A 420 -12.61 -2.73 -22.42
N ILE A 421 -11.72 -2.12 -23.20
CA ILE A 421 -10.76 -1.10 -22.76
C ILE A 421 -11.02 0.14 -23.62
N GLY A 422 -11.64 1.15 -23.02
CA GLY A 422 -12.22 2.26 -23.79
C GLY A 422 -13.23 1.74 -24.82
N LYS A 423 -13.01 2.03 -26.10
CA LYS A 423 -13.84 1.56 -27.22
C LYS A 423 -13.40 0.21 -27.81
N HIS A 424 -12.27 -0.34 -27.37
CA HIS A 424 -11.66 -1.52 -27.97
C HIS A 424 -12.03 -2.79 -27.19
N THR A 425 -12.29 -3.87 -27.92
CA THR A 425 -12.48 -5.20 -27.34
C THR A 425 -11.16 -5.95 -27.39
N VAL A 426 -10.73 -6.43 -26.24
CA VAL A 426 -9.54 -7.25 -26.07
C VAL A 426 -9.95 -8.66 -25.67
N THR A 427 -9.45 -9.66 -26.38
CA THR A 427 -9.71 -11.08 -26.13
C THR A 427 -8.44 -11.80 -25.72
N PHE A 428 -8.53 -12.65 -24.69
CA PHE A 428 -7.44 -13.48 -24.18
C PHE A 428 -7.83 -14.96 -24.15
N ASP A 429 -6.89 -15.82 -24.53
CA ASP A 429 -6.74 -17.20 -24.03
C ASP A 429 -5.34 -17.31 -23.38
N ALA A 430 -5.29 -17.25 -22.06
CA ALA A 430 -4.06 -17.26 -21.24
C ALA A 430 -4.23 -18.16 -20.01
N VAL A 431 -3.25 -18.20 -19.11
CA VAL A 431 -3.23 -18.97 -17.86
C VAL A 431 -2.70 -18.12 -16.72
N GLY A 432 -3.45 -18.01 -15.62
CA GLY A 432 -3.04 -17.34 -14.40
C GLY A 432 -3.10 -15.82 -14.48
N ILE A 433 -2.33 -15.20 -15.38
CA ILE A 433 -2.33 -13.74 -15.62
C ILE A 433 -2.61 -13.39 -17.07
N ALA A 434 -3.26 -12.25 -17.27
CA ALA A 434 -3.40 -11.56 -18.55
C ALA A 434 -3.46 -10.05 -18.29
N ALA A 435 -2.50 -9.28 -18.81
CA ALA A 435 -2.42 -7.85 -18.60
C ALA A 435 -2.04 -7.12 -19.88
N ILE A 436 -2.59 -5.91 -20.05
CA ILE A 436 -2.52 -5.16 -21.30
C ILE A 436 -2.70 -3.66 -21.06
N ARG A 437 -1.92 -2.85 -21.78
CA ARG A 437 -2.19 -1.42 -21.96
C ARG A 437 -2.31 -1.11 -23.44
N LEU A 438 -3.35 -0.35 -23.77
CA LEU A 438 -3.56 0.18 -25.11
C LEU A 438 -3.25 1.67 -25.11
N ASP A 439 -2.70 2.16 -26.22
CA ASP A 439 -2.59 3.60 -26.45
C ASP A 439 -3.97 4.23 -26.74
N LYS A 440 -3.99 5.55 -26.93
CA LYS A 440 -5.20 6.31 -27.27
C LYS A 440 -5.89 5.86 -28.58
N ASN A 441 -5.18 5.19 -29.48
CA ASN A 441 -5.67 4.70 -30.76
C ASN A 441 -6.14 3.23 -30.67
N GLY A 442 -5.88 2.55 -29.55
CA GLY A 442 -6.18 1.14 -29.34
C GLY A 442 -5.07 0.19 -29.75
N GLN A 443 -3.88 0.69 -30.05
CA GLN A 443 -2.71 -0.13 -30.34
C GLN A 443 -2.11 -0.67 -29.04
N VAL A 444 -1.53 -1.87 -29.10
CA VAL A 444 -0.88 -2.48 -27.94
C VAL A 444 0.40 -1.72 -27.60
N GLU A 445 0.49 -1.21 -26.38
CA GLU A 445 1.74 -0.65 -25.83
C GLU A 445 2.51 -1.69 -25.03
N THR A 446 1.79 -2.52 -24.29
CA THR A 446 2.38 -3.60 -23.50
C THR A 446 1.39 -4.73 -23.26
N LEU A 447 1.91 -5.96 -23.20
CA LEU A 447 1.17 -7.17 -22.94
C LEU A 447 1.99 -8.04 -21.98
N ALA A 448 1.36 -8.66 -20.99
CA ALA A 448 1.95 -9.74 -20.21
C ALA A 448 0.92 -10.85 -20.01
N ALA A 449 1.30 -12.10 -20.26
CA ALA A 449 0.40 -13.23 -20.12
C ALA A 449 1.18 -14.50 -19.76
N GLY A 450 0.66 -15.22 -18.77
CA GLY A 450 1.10 -16.59 -18.50
C GLY A 450 0.41 -17.52 -19.49
N GLY A 451 1.14 -18.48 -20.05
CA GLY A 451 0.62 -19.50 -20.96
C GLY A 451 -0.29 -18.95 -22.07
N LEU A 452 0.10 -17.83 -22.69
CA LEU A 452 -0.65 -17.20 -23.76
C LEU A 452 -0.80 -18.19 -24.92
N LYS A 453 -2.05 -18.41 -25.34
CA LYS A 453 -2.40 -19.17 -26.54
C LYS A 453 -2.98 -18.25 -27.61
N TYR A 454 -3.85 -17.34 -27.20
CA TYR A 454 -4.53 -16.44 -28.12
C TYR A 454 -4.66 -15.04 -27.53
N PHE A 455 -4.43 -14.02 -28.34
CA PHE A 455 -4.72 -12.64 -28.01
C PHE A 455 -5.25 -11.91 -29.23
N LYS A 456 -6.26 -11.05 -29.05
CA LYS A 456 -6.75 -10.17 -30.12
C LYS A 456 -7.23 -8.83 -29.61
N THR A 457 -6.83 -7.76 -30.31
CA THR A 457 -7.43 -6.43 -30.21
C THR A 457 -7.35 -5.74 -31.57
N GLY A 458 -8.49 -5.31 -32.12
CA GLY A 458 -8.54 -4.82 -33.50
C GLY A 458 -7.95 -5.83 -34.48
N ASP A 459 -6.97 -5.37 -35.27
CA ASP A 459 -6.24 -6.18 -36.25
C ASP A 459 -5.00 -6.88 -35.67
N PHE A 460 -4.60 -6.54 -34.44
CA PHE A 460 -3.47 -7.18 -33.78
C PHE A 460 -3.91 -8.54 -33.20
N VAL A 461 -3.29 -9.61 -33.69
CA VAL A 461 -3.61 -11.00 -33.33
C VAL A 461 -2.34 -11.77 -33.01
N ILE A 462 -2.38 -12.56 -31.94
CA ILE A 462 -1.40 -13.60 -31.61
C ILE A 462 -2.17 -14.91 -31.49
N ASP A 463 -1.74 -15.95 -32.22
CA ASP A 463 -2.35 -17.29 -32.20
C ASP A 463 -1.26 -18.37 -32.20
N LEU A 464 -0.91 -18.82 -31.00
CA LEU A 464 0.23 -19.70 -30.75
C LEU A 464 -0.22 -21.15 -30.70
N LYS A 465 0.54 -22.02 -31.39
CA LYS A 465 0.33 -23.48 -31.36
C LYS A 465 0.48 -24.06 -29.94
N GLN A 466 1.43 -23.52 -29.17
CA GLN A 466 1.71 -23.88 -27.79
C GLN A 466 1.52 -22.67 -26.88
N ARG A 467 1.20 -22.91 -25.61
CA ARG A 467 1.07 -21.85 -24.60
C ARG A 467 2.45 -21.33 -24.22
N ILE A 468 2.63 -20.00 -24.23
CA ILE A 468 3.92 -19.36 -23.92
C ILE A 468 3.73 -18.31 -22.83
N ASP A 469 4.56 -18.36 -21.79
CA ASP A 469 4.70 -17.27 -20.81
C ASP A 469 5.49 -16.13 -21.46
N LEU A 470 4.87 -14.96 -21.63
CA LEU A 470 5.53 -13.82 -22.26
C LEU A 470 5.11 -12.47 -21.70
N ALA A 471 5.99 -11.49 -21.88
CA ALA A 471 5.67 -10.08 -21.74
C ALA A 471 6.38 -9.28 -22.82
N PHE A 472 5.78 -8.19 -23.30
CA PHE A 472 6.46 -7.21 -24.13
C PHE A 472 5.97 -5.80 -23.83
N TRP A 473 6.80 -4.80 -24.10
CA TRP A 473 6.49 -3.40 -23.87
C TRP A 473 7.24 -2.51 -24.87
N LYS A 474 6.70 -1.31 -25.11
CA LYS A 474 7.43 -0.23 -25.78
C LYS A 474 8.41 0.42 -24.79
N ASN A 475 9.68 0.49 -25.16
CA ASN A 475 10.73 1.20 -24.42
C ASN A 475 10.59 2.73 -24.61
N GLU A 476 11.50 3.52 -24.04
CA GLU A 476 11.45 4.99 -24.11
C GLU A 476 11.69 5.52 -25.54
N GLU A 477 12.38 4.76 -26.38
CA GLU A 477 12.64 5.06 -27.79
C GLU A 477 11.47 4.64 -28.71
N GLY A 478 10.45 3.96 -28.14
CA GLY A 478 9.28 3.46 -28.86
C GLY A 478 9.46 2.08 -29.50
N GLU A 479 10.62 1.45 -29.32
CA GLU A 479 10.89 0.09 -29.78
C GLU A 479 10.25 -0.95 -28.86
N ILE A 480 9.89 -2.12 -29.42
CA ILE A 480 9.29 -3.20 -28.62
C ILE A 480 10.39 -4.13 -28.12
N GLU A 481 10.46 -4.29 -26.80
CA GLU A 481 11.27 -5.31 -26.13
C GLU A 481 10.37 -6.42 -25.58
N GLY A 482 10.90 -7.63 -25.48
CA GLY A 482 10.12 -8.78 -25.04
C GLY A 482 10.88 -9.76 -24.16
N ILE A 483 10.11 -10.47 -23.34
CA ILE A 483 10.53 -11.57 -22.49
C ILE A 483 9.69 -12.79 -22.85
N ILE A 484 10.35 -13.93 -23.05
CA ILE A 484 9.72 -15.24 -23.09
C ILE A 484 10.32 -16.07 -21.96
N GLN A 485 9.47 -16.79 -21.23
CA GLN A 485 9.88 -17.53 -20.05
C GLN A 485 9.58 -19.03 -20.18
N GLY A 486 10.50 -19.86 -19.70
CA GLY A 486 10.29 -21.31 -19.53
C GLY A 486 10.15 -22.09 -20.84
N SER A 487 10.30 -21.43 -21.98
CA SER A 487 10.24 -22.05 -23.30
C SER A 487 11.64 -22.44 -23.75
N GLU A 488 11.85 -23.74 -23.99
CA GLU A 488 13.03 -24.24 -24.71
C GLU A 488 12.80 -24.28 -26.23
N CYS A 489 11.58 -23.94 -26.70
CA CYS A 489 11.29 -23.93 -28.12
C CYS A 489 11.77 -22.64 -28.80
N GLU A 490 12.03 -22.75 -30.10
CA GLU A 490 12.32 -21.59 -30.94
C GLU A 490 11.17 -20.58 -30.86
N ILE A 491 11.52 -19.29 -30.85
CA ILE A 491 10.55 -18.21 -30.78
C ILE A 491 9.65 -18.28 -32.02
N PRO A 492 8.32 -18.42 -31.87
CA PRO A 492 7.41 -18.52 -33.00
C PRO A 492 7.52 -17.29 -33.93
N GLU A 493 7.42 -17.51 -35.25
CA GLU A 493 7.49 -16.45 -36.27
C GLU A 493 6.51 -15.29 -35.99
N GLN A 494 5.33 -15.58 -35.45
CA GLN A 494 4.35 -14.54 -35.07
C GLN A 494 4.88 -13.59 -33.98
N LEU A 495 5.68 -14.09 -33.03
CA LEU A 495 6.30 -13.24 -32.01
C LEU A 495 7.50 -12.48 -32.58
N LEU A 496 8.26 -13.08 -33.51
CA LEU A 496 9.34 -12.40 -34.24
C LEU A 496 8.83 -11.27 -35.13
N ALA A 497 7.62 -11.40 -35.67
CA ALA A 497 6.95 -10.32 -36.40
C ALA A 497 6.58 -9.10 -35.54
N ILE A 498 6.54 -9.26 -34.20
CA ILE A 498 6.33 -8.15 -33.26
C ILE A 498 7.66 -7.46 -32.97
N THR A 499 8.69 -8.24 -32.66
CA THR A 499 10.05 -7.74 -32.40
C THR A 499 11.07 -8.88 -32.52
N ASN A 500 12.33 -8.53 -32.79
CA ASN A 500 13.46 -9.45 -32.68
C ASN A 500 14.20 -9.34 -31.34
N ASN A 501 13.85 -8.35 -30.50
CA ASN A 501 14.50 -8.11 -29.21
C ASN A 501 13.81 -8.90 -28.08
N TRP A 502 13.86 -10.23 -28.20
CA TRP A 502 13.35 -11.14 -27.17
C TRP A 502 14.48 -11.65 -26.28
N ARG A 503 14.26 -11.58 -24.96
CA ARG A 503 15.14 -12.18 -23.94
C ARG A 503 14.46 -13.43 -23.38
N LEU A 504 15.23 -14.51 -23.24
CA LEU A 504 14.74 -15.77 -22.67
C LEU A 504 15.04 -15.84 -21.17
N LEU A 505 14.01 -16.07 -20.37
CA LEU A 505 14.15 -16.33 -18.93
C LEU A 505 13.90 -17.80 -18.63
N LYS A 506 14.78 -18.39 -17.83
CA LYS A 506 14.55 -19.73 -17.30
C LYS A 506 13.50 -19.69 -16.17
N ASN A 507 12.72 -20.75 -16.08
CA ASN A 507 11.95 -21.03 -14.87
C ASN A 507 12.87 -21.62 -13.80
N PRO A 508 12.63 -21.31 -12.51
CA PRO A 508 13.32 -22.00 -11.43
C PRO A 508 13.06 -23.51 -11.54
N VAL A 509 14.11 -24.32 -11.37
CA VAL A 509 13.96 -25.77 -11.23
C VAL A 509 13.43 -26.02 -9.82
N PRO A 510 12.28 -26.69 -9.64
CA PRO A 510 11.79 -27.05 -8.32
C PRO A 510 12.85 -27.86 -7.57
N LEU A 511 13.03 -27.59 -6.28
CA LEU A 511 13.82 -28.49 -5.44
C LEU A 511 13.06 -29.81 -5.33
N GLU A 512 13.66 -30.92 -5.76
CA GLU A 512 13.10 -32.26 -5.58
C GLU A 512 12.86 -32.52 -4.08
N GLU A 513 11.70 -33.08 -3.74
CA GLU A 513 11.23 -33.27 -2.35
C GLU A 513 12.21 -34.06 -1.48
#